data_AF-A0A8J3FDH5-F1
#
_entry.id   AF-A0A8J3FDH5-F1
#
_cell.length_a   1.000
_cell.length_b   1.000
_cell.length_c   1.000
_cell.angle_alpha   90.00
_cell.angle_beta   90.00
_cell.angle_gamma   90.00
#
_symmetry.space_group_name_H-M   'P 1'
#
loop_
_entity.id
_entity.type
_entity.pdbx_description
1 polymer ?
#
loop_
_entity_poly.entity_id
_entity_poly.type
_entity_poly.pdbx_seq_one_letter_code
_entity_poly.pdbx_strand_id
1 'polypeptide(L)'
;MWEPVAALLARARWSTVTPAAWSSAPTTAEDVLQSFLAVLPAAADIVVLAHSNAGLYVPALTTTRRVVGCVFVDAGLPAGHGRVRLAPPAVEEFLRDRADEHGLLPPWTRWWSESEVASLFPDDATRLRVEREQQRLPLSYFAQSLAVPSGWDNRPGAYLAFGDTYAAERHEATQRGWPVTTLAGRHLHTLTAPRQVAEEINALLGRMGIKPPP
;
A
#
# COMPACT_ATOMS: atom_id res chain seq x y z
N MET A 1 -8.26 1.88 7.04
CA MET A 1 -6.89 1.81 7.63
C MET A 1 -6.13 3.14 7.66
N TRP A 2 -6.18 3.96 6.60
CA TRP A 2 -5.33 5.17 6.48
C TRP A 2 -5.90 6.45 7.10
N GLU A 3 -7.19 6.48 7.42
CA GLU A 3 -7.90 7.66 7.92
C GLU A 3 -7.17 8.39 9.07
N PRO A 4 -6.62 7.73 10.12
CA PRO A 4 -5.92 8.43 11.19
C PRO A 4 -4.65 9.16 10.70
N VAL A 5 -3.87 8.54 9.82
CA VAL A 5 -2.65 9.13 9.24
C VAL A 5 -3.04 10.26 8.27
N ALA A 6 -4.07 10.06 7.44
CA ALA A 6 -4.56 11.07 6.51
C ALA A 6 -5.03 12.35 7.22
N ALA A 7 -5.70 12.21 8.37
CA ALA A 7 -6.11 13.36 9.20
C ALA A 7 -4.91 14.13 9.78
N LEU A 8 -3.84 13.44 10.14
CA LEU A 8 -2.61 14.06 10.64
C LEU A 8 -1.82 14.77 9.53
N LEU A 9 -1.74 14.17 8.35
CA LEU A 9 -1.15 14.80 7.17
C LEU A 9 -1.96 16.03 6.74
N ALA A 10 -3.30 15.99 6.84
CA ALA A 10 -4.14 17.15 6.59
C ALA A 10 -3.86 18.32 7.55
N ARG A 11 -3.63 18.02 8.85
CA ARG A 11 -3.16 19.04 9.82
C ARG A 11 -1.79 19.61 9.48
N ALA A 12 -0.96 18.84 8.75
CA ALA A 12 0.30 19.28 8.18
C ALA A 12 0.16 19.94 6.79
N ARG A 13 -1.05 20.42 6.44
CA ARG A 13 -1.39 21.14 5.20
C ARG A 13 -1.40 20.30 3.91
N TRP A 14 -1.35 18.98 4.00
CA TRP A 14 -1.57 18.14 2.83
C TRP A 14 -3.06 18.03 2.49
N SER A 15 -3.40 18.15 1.21
CA SER A 15 -4.69 17.67 0.72
C SER A 15 -4.61 16.14 0.58
N THR A 16 -5.35 15.40 1.40
CA THR A 16 -5.30 13.93 1.42
C THR A 16 -6.54 13.33 0.77
N VAL A 17 -6.33 12.27 -0.01
CA VAL A 17 -7.40 11.44 -0.58
C VAL A 17 -7.07 9.99 -0.24
N THR A 18 -8.02 9.29 0.36
CA THR A 18 -7.97 7.84 0.56
C THR A 18 -9.08 7.22 -0.28
N PRO A 19 -8.83 6.10 -1.00
CA PRO A 19 -9.88 5.39 -1.69
C PRO A 19 -11.05 5.10 -0.74
N ALA A 20 -12.26 5.40 -1.20
CA ALA A 20 -13.47 5.09 -0.45
C ALA A 20 -13.68 3.57 -0.36
N ALA A 21 -14.62 3.16 0.48
CA ALA A 21 -15.09 1.78 0.49
C ALA A 21 -15.53 1.38 -0.93
N TRP A 22 -15.17 0.17 -1.34
CA TRP A 22 -15.52 -0.37 -2.65
C TRP A 22 -17.03 -0.45 -2.80
N SER A 23 -17.57 0.04 -3.92
CA SER A 23 -18.98 -0.16 -4.27
C SER A 23 -19.27 -1.63 -4.62
N SER A 24 -18.26 -2.36 -5.08
CA SER A 24 -18.28 -3.81 -5.34
C SER A 24 -16.91 -4.42 -5.08
N ALA A 25 -16.87 -5.68 -4.62
CA ALA A 25 -15.62 -6.40 -4.42
C ALA A 25 -14.84 -6.51 -5.75
N PRO A 26 -13.57 -6.07 -5.81
CA PRO A 26 -12.76 -6.22 -7.02
C PRO A 26 -12.45 -7.69 -7.27
N THR A 27 -12.39 -8.07 -8.55
CA THR A 27 -12.11 -9.44 -8.98
C THR A 27 -10.80 -9.56 -9.75
N THR A 28 -10.31 -8.44 -10.30
CA THR A 28 -9.10 -8.37 -11.11
C THR A 28 -8.17 -7.24 -10.65
N ALA A 29 -6.93 -7.30 -11.11
CA ALA A 29 -5.96 -6.21 -10.97
C ALA A 29 -6.48 -4.91 -11.59
N GLU A 30 -7.18 -5.02 -12.72
CA GLU A 30 -7.76 -3.87 -13.40
C GLU A 30 -8.85 -3.21 -12.55
N ASP A 31 -9.73 -4.00 -11.92
CA ASP A 31 -10.75 -3.46 -11.00
C ASP A 31 -10.11 -2.66 -9.86
N VAL A 32 -8.98 -3.17 -9.33
CA VAL A 32 -8.23 -2.48 -8.28
C VAL A 32 -7.58 -1.20 -8.78
N LEU A 33 -6.94 -1.24 -9.95
CA LEU A 33 -6.35 -0.05 -10.55
C LEU A 33 -7.40 1.02 -10.83
N GLN A 34 -8.56 0.64 -11.38
CA GLN A 34 -9.65 1.56 -11.67
C GLN A 34 -10.22 2.21 -10.42
N SER A 35 -10.31 1.49 -9.29
CA SER A 35 -10.78 2.10 -8.04
C SER A 35 -9.81 3.16 -7.50
N PHE A 36 -8.50 2.95 -7.64
CA PHE A 36 -7.51 3.98 -7.32
C PHE A 36 -7.66 5.18 -8.26
N LEU A 37 -7.77 4.94 -9.56
CA LEU A 37 -7.91 6.02 -10.54
C LEU A 37 -9.20 6.83 -10.35
N ALA A 38 -10.29 6.21 -9.90
CA ALA A 38 -11.58 6.87 -9.68
C ALA A 38 -11.53 7.98 -8.61
N VAL A 39 -10.64 7.86 -7.63
CA VAL A 39 -10.50 8.87 -6.54
C VAL A 39 -9.32 9.81 -6.74
N LEU A 40 -8.30 9.41 -7.50
CA LEU A 40 -7.11 10.22 -7.70
C LEU A 40 -7.37 11.37 -8.69
N PRO A 41 -7.00 12.62 -8.36
CA PRO A 41 -7.25 13.76 -9.22
C PRO A 41 -6.46 13.63 -10.53
N ALA A 42 -7.13 13.89 -11.66
CA ALA A 42 -6.52 13.72 -12.98
C ALA A 42 -5.52 14.82 -13.35
N ALA A 43 -5.76 16.05 -12.91
CA ALA A 43 -5.01 17.25 -13.35
C ALA A 43 -4.10 17.85 -12.27
N ALA A 44 -3.96 17.21 -11.11
CA ALA A 44 -3.12 17.69 -10.01
C ALA A 44 -1.85 16.85 -9.89
N ASP A 45 -0.77 17.50 -9.48
CA ASP A 45 0.45 16.82 -9.05
C ASP A 45 0.17 16.10 -7.73
N ILE A 46 0.44 14.79 -7.68
CA ILE A 46 0.14 13.95 -6.51
C ILE A 46 1.37 13.22 -5.99
N VAL A 47 1.41 13.02 -4.69
CA VAL A 47 2.29 12.05 -4.05
C VAL A 47 1.47 10.79 -3.74
N VAL A 48 1.98 9.62 -4.10
CA VAL A 48 1.33 8.35 -3.80
C VAL A 48 1.95 7.73 -2.55
N LEU A 49 1.12 7.47 -1.54
CA LEU A 49 1.49 6.67 -0.36
C LEU A 49 0.90 5.27 -0.54
N ALA A 50 1.74 4.28 -0.83
CA ALA A 50 1.29 2.93 -1.15
C ALA A 50 1.71 1.96 -0.05
N HIS A 51 0.76 1.19 0.49
CA HIS A 51 1.01 0.20 1.55
C HIS A 51 0.72 -1.21 1.09
N SER A 52 1.52 -2.17 1.58
CA SER A 52 1.35 -3.58 1.29
C SER A 52 1.35 -3.85 -0.22
N ASN A 53 0.37 -4.63 -0.70
CA ASN A 53 0.21 -4.97 -2.11
C ASN A 53 -0.07 -3.76 -3.01
N ALA A 54 -0.54 -2.63 -2.45
CA ALA A 54 -0.80 -1.42 -3.24
C ALA A 54 0.48 -0.81 -3.84
N GLY A 55 1.65 -1.10 -3.27
CA GLY A 55 2.94 -0.70 -3.84
C GLY A 55 3.14 -1.20 -5.26
N LEU A 56 2.58 -2.37 -5.60
CA LEU A 56 2.71 -2.97 -6.92
C LEU A 56 1.96 -2.22 -8.03
N TYR A 57 0.99 -1.37 -7.64
CA TYR A 57 0.19 -0.57 -8.55
C TYR A 57 0.81 0.78 -8.88
N VAL A 58 1.81 1.24 -8.10
CA VAL A 58 2.45 2.55 -8.31
C VAL A 58 2.91 2.76 -9.76
N PRO A 59 3.60 1.81 -10.42
CA PRO A 59 4.03 1.98 -11.80
C PRO A 59 2.85 2.26 -12.76
N ALA A 60 1.75 1.53 -12.62
CA ALA A 60 0.55 1.74 -13.44
C ALA A 60 -0.10 3.11 -13.15
N LEU A 61 -0.11 3.58 -11.90
CA LEU A 61 -0.62 4.91 -11.57
C LEU A 61 0.19 6.02 -12.24
N THR A 62 1.51 5.86 -12.35
CA THR A 62 2.38 6.87 -12.98
C THR A 62 2.13 7.10 -14.47
N THR A 63 1.47 6.17 -15.16
CA THR A 63 1.16 6.32 -16.59
C THR A 63 -0.06 7.20 -16.82
N THR A 64 -0.96 7.27 -15.84
CA THR A 64 -2.30 7.86 -15.98
C THR A 64 -2.49 9.09 -15.08
N ARG A 65 -1.63 9.26 -14.08
CA ARG A 65 -1.68 10.36 -13.12
C ARG A 65 -0.33 11.09 -13.04
N ARG A 66 -0.40 12.38 -12.72
CA ARG A 66 0.78 13.23 -12.51
C ARG A 66 1.41 12.95 -11.14
N VAL A 67 1.96 11.75 -10.97
CA VAL A 67 2.69 11.38 -9.77
C VAL A 67 3.99 12.18 -9.74
N VAL A 68 4.24 12.96 -8.69
CA VAL A 68 5.48 13.74 -8.51
C VAL A 68 6.40 13.14 -7.46
N GLY A 69 5.93 12.16 -6.69
CA GLY A 69 6.73 11.34 -5.81
C GLY A 69 5.94 10.17 -5.24
N CYS A 70 6.64 9.21 -4.66
CA CYS A 70 6.01 8.05 -4.03
C CYS A 70 6.68 7.69 -2.71
N VAL A 71 5.88 7.27 -1.74
CA VAL A 71 6.35 6.66 -0.50
C VAL A 71 5.76 5.26 -0.41
N PHE A 72 6.64 4.26 -0.46
CA PHE A 72 6.28 2.88 -0.19
C PHE A 72 6.30 2.67 1.32
N VAL A 73 5.15 2.34 1.89
CA VAL A 73 4.96 2.19 3.32
C VAL A 73 4.73 0.71 3.59
N ASP A 74 5.77 -0.01 4.01
CA ASP A 74 5.74 -1.45 4.29
C ASP A 74 5.04 -2.22 3.16
N ALA A 75 5.62 -2.14 1.96
CA ALA A 75 4.94 -2.42 0.70
C ALA A 75 5.83 -3.14 -0.31
N GLY A 76 5.18 -3.88 -1.23
CA GLY A 76 5.89 -4.42 -2.38
C GLY A 76 6.49 -3.31 -3.24
N LEU A 77 7.73 -3.49 -3.69
CA LEU A 77 8.45 -2.53 -4.53
C LEU A 77 8.73 -3.15 -5.92
N PRO A 78 8.06 -2.68 -7.00
CA PRO A 78 8.31 -3.18 -8.35
C PRO A 78 9.75 -2.94 -8.82
N ALA A 79 10.25 -3.76 -9.73
CA ALA A 79 11.51 -3.49 -10.46
C ALA A 79 11.39 -2.24 -11.36
N GLY A 80 12.48 -1.77 -11.98
CA GLY A 80 12.42 -0.59 -12.86
C GLY A 80 11.61 -0.77 -14.15
N HIS A 81 11.37 -2.02 -14.59
CA HIS A 81 10.57 -2.34 -15.77
C HIS A 81 10.08 -3.81 -15.76
N GLY A 82 9.23 -4.17 -16.73
CA GLY A 82 8.80 -5.54 -16.98
C GLY A 82 7.41 -5.86 -16.43
N ARG A 83 7.31 -6.88 -15.58
CA ARG A 83 6.05 -7.31 -14.97
C ARG A 83 6.26 -7.63 -13.49
N VAL A 84 5.23 -7.40 -12.68
CA VAL A 84 5.23 -7.76 -11.25
C VAL A 84 3.99 -8.58 -10.93
N ARG A 85 4.15 -9.67 -10.16
CA ARG A 85 3.05 -10.52 -9.70
C ARG A 85 2.35 -9.89 -8.49
N LEU A 86 1.03 -10.04 -8.41
CA LEU A 86 0.23 -9.52 -7.28
C LEU A 86 0.35 -10.32 -5.99
N ALA A 87 1.01 -11.46 -6.04
CA ALA A 87 1.54 -12.18 -4.88
C ALA A 87 2.85 -12.88 -5.26
N PRO A 88 3.80 -13.01 -4.32
CA PRO A 88 4.90 -13.96 -4.46
C PRO A 88 4.37 -15.41 -4.55
N PRO A 89 5.06 -16.34 -5.23
CA PRO A 89 4.63 -17.74 -5.33
C PRO A 89 4.31 -18.40 -3.99
N ALA A 90 5.11 -18.13 -2.95
CA ALA A 90 4.87 -18.67 -1.62
C ALA A 90 3.57 -18.14 -0.99
N VAL A 91 3.18 -16.90 -1.27
CA VAL A 91 1.89 -16.34 -0.83
C VAL A 91 0.74 -16.92 -1.64
N GLU A 92 0.89 -17.08 -2.96
CA GLU A 92 -0.12 -17.77 -3.78
C GLU A 92 -0.38 -19.20 -3.31
N GLU A 93 0.68 -19.95 -2.99
CA GLU A 93 0.59 -21.30 -2.43
C GLU A 93 -0.10 -21.29 -1.07
N PHE A 94 0.30 -20.39 -0.17
CA PHE A 94 -0.35 -20.19 1.14
C PHE A 94 -1.85 -19.88 1.02
N LEU A 95 -2.27 -19.13 0.01
CA LEU A 95 -3.67 -18.76 -0.19
C LEU A 95 -4.51 -19.88 -0.82
N ARG A 96 -3.89 -20.85 -1.50
CA ARG A 96 -4.60 -21.87 -2.27
C ARG A 96 -5.60 -22.67 -1.44
N ASP A 97 -5.20 -23.11 -0.26
CA ASP A 97 -6.03 -23.95 0.62
C ASP A 97 -7.09 -23.15 1.41
N ARG A 98 -7.16 -21.83 1.20
CA ARG A 98 -8.08 -20.92 1.91
C ARG A 98 -9.25 -20.48 1.04
N ALA A 99 -9.20 -20.73 -0.26
CA ALA A 99 -10.29 -20.39 -1.15
C ALA A 99 -11.47 -21.36 -0.94
N ASP A 100 -12.70 -20.84 -1.01
CA ASP A 100 -13.89 -21.69 -1.03
C ASP A 100 -14.06 -22.41 -2.38
N GLU A 101 -15.13 -23.18 -2.53
CA GLU A 101 -15.45 -23.93 -3.76
C GLU A 101 -15.61 -23.05 -5.01
N HIS A 102 -15.80 -21.73 -4.83
CA HIS A 102 -15.91 -20.76 -5.91
C HIS A 102 -14.58 -20.01 -6.16
N GLY A 103 -13.50 -20.41 -5.48
CA GLY A 103 -12.20 -19.76 -5.60
C GLY A 103 -12.11 -18.42 -4.86
N LEU A 104 -13.04 -18.11 -3.95
CA LEU A 104 -13.09 -16.84 -3.23
C LEU A 104 -12.44 -16.96 -1.85
N LEU A 105 -11.44 -16.14 -1.58
CA LEU A 105 -10.77 -16.12 -0.28
C LEU A 105 -11.69 -15.51 0.80
N PRO A 106 -11.56 -15.92 2.08
CA PRO A 106 -12.16 -15.16 3.17
C PRO A 106 -11.48 -13.77 3.26
N PRO A 107 -12.03 -12.82 4.04
CA PRO A 107 -11.34 -11.56 4.33
C PRO A 107 -9.90 -11.80 4.83
N TRP A 108 -8.98 -10.90 4.54
CA TRP A 108 -7.54 -11.10 4.82
C TRP A 108 -7.25 -11.36 6.31
N THR A 109 -8.07 -10.80 7.20
CA THR A 109 -8.02 -11.05 8.66
C THR A 109 -8.28 -12.50 9.06
N ARG A 110 -8.70 -13.36 8.14
CA ARG A 110 -8.90 -14.80 8.35
C ARG A 110 -7.88 -15.67 7.63
N TRP A 111 -6.86 -15.07 7.01
CA TRP A 111 -5.82 -15.86 6.33
C TRP A 111 -4.80 -16.42 7.33
N TRP A 112 -4.49 -15.68 8.39
CA TRP A 112 -3.55 -16.09 9.44
C TRP A 112 -4.29 -16.50 10.72
N SER A 113 -3.54 -17.03 11.69
CA SER A 113 -4.11 -17.37 12.98
C SER A 113 -4.62 -16.14 13.72
N GLU A 114 -5.61 -16.34 14.60
CA GLU A 114 -6.18 -15.28 15.43
C GLU A 114 -5.10 -14.53 16.24
N SER A 115 -4.12 -15.24 16.80
CA SER A 115 -3.03 -14.61 17.56
C SER A 115 -2.12 -13.74 16.69
N GLU A 116 -1.85 -14.15 15.45
CA GLU A 116 -1.06 -13.34 14.51
C GLU A 116 -1.83 -12.07 14.13
N VAL A 117 -3.10 -12.20 13.78
CA VAL A 117 -3.94 -11.09 13.30
C VAL A 117 -4.27 -10.12 14.43
N ALA A 118 -4.70 -10.59 15.60
CA ALA A 118 -5.02 -9.73 16.74
C ALA A 118 -3.84 -8.85 17.14
N SER A 119 -2.61 -9.39 17.07
CA SER A 119 -1.39 -8.65 17.40
C SER A 119 -1.06 -7.49 16.45
N LEU A 120 -1.74 -7.39 15.30
CA LEU A 120 -1.58 -6.28 14.36
C LEU A 120 -2.41 -5.05 14.75
N PHE A 121 -3.47 -5.23 15.53
CA PHE A 121 -4.40 -4.16 15.87
C PHE A 121 -4.09 -3.56 17.24
N PRO A 122 -4.31 -2.24 17.43
CA PRO A 122 -4.15 -1.62 18.74
C PRO A 122 -5.24 -2.04 19.73
N ASP A 123 -6.45 -2.31 19.24
CA ASP A 123 -7.62 -2.68 20.02
C ASP A 123 -8.71 -3.34 19.14
N ASP A 124 -9.66 -4.01 19.79
CA ASP A 124 -10.75 -4.74 19.12
C ASP A 124 -11.70 -3.80 18.37
N ALA A 125 -11.92 -2.58 18.87
CA ALA A 125 -12.82 -1.63 18.21
C ALA A 125 -12.28 -1.19 16.85
N THR A 126 -10.98 -0.94 16.77
CA THR A 126 -10.25 -0.62 15.54
C THR A 126 -10.27 -1.82 14.61
N ARG A 127 -10.04 -3.03 15.12
CA ARG A 127 -10.13 -4.26 14.34
C ARG A 127 -11.51 -4.43 13.70
N LEU A 128 -12.58 -4.35 14.49
CA LEU A 128 -13.96 -4.51 14.01
C LEU A 128 -14.29 -3.51 12.89
N ARG A 129 -13.81 -2.27 12.99
CA ARG A 129 -13.99 -1.27 11.94
C ARG A 129 -13.29 -1.68 10.65
N VAL A 130 -12.04 -2.15 10.72
CA VAL A 130 -11.29 -2.63 9.55
C VAL A 130 -11.93 -3.88 8.95
N GLU A 131 -12.41 -4.81 9.78
CA GLU A 131 -13.13 -6.02 9.33
C GLU A 131 -14.40 -5.71 8.56
N ARG A 132 -15.14 -4.67 8.93
CA ARG A 132 -16.35 -4.22 8.21
C ARG A 132 -16.06 -3.64 6.82
N GLU A 133 -14.86 -3.12 6.60
CA GLU A 133 -14.45 -2.52 5.32
C GLU A 133 -13.83 -3.53 4.34
N GLN A 134 -13.49 -4.75 4.81
CA GLN A 134 -12.78 -5.74 4.02
C GLN A 134 -13.64 -6.32 2.89
N GLN A 135 -13.05 -6.37 1.70
CA GLN A 135 -13.59 -7.14 0.59
C GLN A 135 -12.94 -8.52 0.54
N ARG A 136 -13.69 -9.49 0.02
CA ARG A 136 -13.16 -10.80 -0.36
C ARG A 136 -12.60 -10.70 -1.78
N LEU A 137 -11.46 -11.32 -2.01
CA LEU A 137 -10.79 -11.34 -3.32
C LEU A 137 -10.73 -12.77 -3.85
N PRO A 138 -10.92 -13.00 -5.15
CA PRO A 138 -10.74 -14.33 -5.71
C PRO A 138 -9.26 -14.72 -5.68
N LEU A 139 -8.95 -16.01 -5.50
CA LEU A 139 -7.57 -16.51 -5.56
C LEU A 139 -6.91 -16.16 -6.90
N SER A 140 -7.68 -16.15 -7.99
CA SER A 140 -7.22 -15.77 -9.33
C SER A 140 -6.68 -14.34 -9.41
N TYR A 141 -7.10 -13.42 -8.53
CA TYR A 141 -6.54 -12.07 -8.46
C TYR A 141 -5.05 -12.12 -8.09
N PHE A 142 -4.66 -12.95 -7.12
CA PHE A 142 -3.29 -13.02 -6.63
C PHE A 142 -2.33 -13.66 -7.64
N ALA A 143 -2.83 -14.50 -8.55
CA ALA A 143 -2.07 -15.07 -9.66
C ALA A 143 -1.85 -14.09 -10.83
N GLN A 144 -2.48 -12.91 -10.82
CA GLN A 144 -2.32 -11.93 -11.89
C GLN A 144 -0.98 -11.17 -11.76
N SER A 145 -0.61 -10.50 -12.84
CA SER A 145 0.55 -9.62 -12.88
C SER A 145 0.23 -8.30 -13.57
N LEU A 146 0.88 -7.23 -13.10
CA LEU A 146 0.80 -5.88 -13.64
C LEU A 146 2.00 -5.60 -14.54
N ALA A 147 1.79 -4.74 -15.53
CA ALA A 147 2.88 -4.18 -16.31
C ALA A 147 3.64 -3.13 -15.48
N VAL A 148 4.96 -3.13 -15.62
CA VAL A 148 5.87 -2.18 -14.99
C VAL A 148 6.54 -1.39 -16.13
N PRO A 149 5.97 -0.23 -16.51
CA PRO A 149 6.50 0.57 -17.62
C PRO A 149 7.87 1.16 -17.25
N SER A 150 8.83 1.12 -18.18
CA SER A 150 10.16 1.68 -17.95
C SER A 150 10.11 3.15 -17.56
N GLY A 151 10.93 3.55 -16.60
CA GLY A 151 11.06 4.94 -16.14
C GLY A 151 9.95 5.40 -15.21
N TRP A 152 9.09 4.50 -14.72
CA TRP A 152 8.12 4.82 -13.67
C TRP A 152 8.81 5.31 -12.39
N ASP A 153 10.06 4.89 -12.16
CA ASP A 153 10.92 5.18 -11.03
C ASP A 153 11.88 6.36 -11.27
N ASN A 154 11.77 7.08 -12.39
CA ASN A 154 12.52 8.33 -12.67
C ASN A 154 12.08 9.52 -11.80
N ARG A 155 11.26 9.28 -10.78
CA ARG A 155 10.60 10.27 -9.93
C ARG A 155 11.06 10.02 -8.50
N PRO A 156 11.07 11.05 -7.63
CA PRO A 156 11.45 10.87 -6.23
C PRO A 156 10.67 9.73 -5.56
N GLY A 157 11.40 8.78 -4.98
CA GLY A 157 10.86 7.69 -4.21
C GLY A 157 11.43 7.67 -2.79
N ALA A 158 10.66 7.11 -1.86
CA ALA A 158 11.02 6.94 -0.47
C ALA A 158 10.42 5.63 0.08
N TYR A 159 11.02 5.10 1.15
CA TYR A 159 10.55 3.88 1.79
C TYR A 159 10.40 4.06 3.30
N LEU A 160 9.25 3.67 3.84
CA LEU A 160 8.97 3.58 5.27
C LEU A 160 8.66 2.12 5.63
N ALA A 161 9.58 1.44 6.29
CA ALA A 161 9.40 0.03 6.67
C ALA A 161 8.83 -0.12 8.09
N PHE A 162 8.04 -1.17 8.32
CA PHE A 162 7.61 -1.60 9.65
C PHE A 162 8.22 -2.96 9.98
N GLY A 163 9.34 -2.94 10.71
CA GLY A 163 10.13 -4.15 10.93
C GLY A 163 10.73 -4.71 9.64
N ASP A 164 10.80 -6.04 9.53
CA ASP A 164 11.56 -6.73 8.48
C ASP A 164 10.69 -7.52 7.47
N THR A 165 9.36 -7.39 7.52
CA THR A 165 8.46 -8.09 6.59
C THR A 165 8.82 -7.82 5.12
N TYR A 166 9.23 -6.59 4.81
CA TYR A 166 9.66 -6.16 3.47
C TYR A 166 11.14 -5.75 3.44
N ALA A 167 12.01 -6.54 4.08
CA ALA A 167 13.44 -6.23 4.16
C ALA A 167 14.14 -6.18 2.78
N ALA A 168 13.71 -7.02 1.83
CA ALA A 168 14.25 -7.03 0.48
C ALA A 168 13.89 -5.75 -0.30
N GLU A 169 12.63 -5.32 -0.21
CA GLU A 169 12.13 -4.08 -0.84
C GLU A 169 12.76 -2.84 -0.20
N ARG A 170 12.94 -2.84 1.12
CA ARG A 170 13.69 -1.81 1.84
C ARG A 170 15.15 -1.71 1.36
N HIS A 171 15.79 -2.86 1.14
CA HIS A 171 17.15 -2.91 0.62
C HIS A 171 17.21 -2.36 -0.81
N GLU A 172 16.29 -2.78 -1.67
CA GLU A 172 16.17 -2.29 -3.05
C GLU A 172 15.97 -0.77 -3.11
N ALA A 173 15.09 -0.20 -2.26
CA ALA A 173 14.93 1.25 -2.17
C ALA A 173 16.25 1.96 -1.79
N THR A 174 17.04 1.35 -0.89
CA THR A 174 18.36 1.87 -0.52
C THR A 174 19.33 1.82 -1.71
N GLN A 175 19.32 0.74 -2.50
CA GLN A 175 20.16 0.62 -3.72
C GLN A 175 19.80 1.67 -4.77
N ARG A 176 18.54 2.10 -4.83
CA ARG A 176 18.08 3.21 -5.69
C ARG A 176 18.48 4.59 -5.17
N GLY A 177 19.14 4.68 -4.02
CA GLY A 177 19.48 5.94 -3.37
C GLY A 177 18.27 6.67 -2.77
N TRP A 178 17.15 5.99 -2.57
CA TRP A 178 15.95 6.60 -2.01
C TRP A 178 16.08 6.76 -0.49
N PRO A 179 15.52 7.83 0.10
CA PRO A 179 15.44 7.95 1.55
C PRO A 179 14.64 6.80 2.17
N VAL A 180 15.20 6.17 3.21
CA VAL A 180 14.57 5.07 3.93
C VAL A 180 14.46 5.39 5.43
N THR A 181 13.31 5.14 6.03
CA THR A 181 13.13 5.04 7.49
C THR A 181 12.62 3.63 7.83
N THR A 182 13.07 3.06 8.95
CA THR A 182 12.48 1.83 9.53
C THR A 182 11.95 2.12 10.91
N LEU A 183 10.68 1.80 11.14
CA LEU A 183 10.05 1.84 12.46
C LEU A 183 10.00 0.43 13.05
N ALA A 184 10.23 0.34 14.37
CA ALA A 184 9.92 -0.86 15.14
C ALA A 184 8.39 -0.97 15.28
N GLY A 185 7.76 -1.54 14.26
CA GLY A 185 6.32 -1.67 14.13
C GLY A 185 5.94 -2.94 13.39
N ARG A 186 4.64 -3.18 13.23
CA ARG A 186 4.09 -4.30 12.46
C ARG A 186 3.31 -3.79 11.25
N HIS A 187 2.85 -4.68 10.39
CA HIS A 187 2.24 -4.31 9.11
C HIS A 187 1.10 -3.27 9.18
N LEU A 188 0.37 -3.18 10.29
CA LEU A 188 -0.70 -2.19 10.52
C LEU A 188 -0.28 -1.02 11.43
N HIS A 189 1.02 -0.67 11.47
CA HIS A 189 1.53 0.42 12.31
C HIS A 189 0.86 1.78 12.03
N THR A 190 0.26 1.93 10.85
CA THR A 190 -0.62 3.06 10.49
C THR A 190 -1.82 3.22 11.44
N LEU A 191 -2.29 2.13 12.06
CA LEU A 191 -3.36 2.13 13.06
C LEU A 191 -2.80 2.24 14.48
N THR A 192 -1.68 1.58 14.76
CA THR A 192 -1.08 1.52 16.11
C THR A 192 -0.41 2.82 16.53
N ALA A 193 0.33 3.47 15.63
CA ALA A 193 1.07 4.70 15.91
C ALA A 193 0.93 5.72 14.77
N PRO A 194 -0.30 6.17 14.43
CA PRO A 194 -0.56 7.02 13.27
C PRO A 194 0.22 8.34 13.28
N ARG A 195 0.49 8.89 14.47
CA ARG A 195 1.30 10.10 14.64
C ARG A 195 2.73 9.90 14.17
N GLN A 196 3.39 8.86 14.67
CA GLN A 196 4.77 8.53 14.29
C GLN A 196 4.85 8.26 12.78
N VAL A 197 3.88 7.52 12.23
CA VAL A 197 3.83 7.24 10.80
C VAL A 197 3.67 8.53 9.97
N ALA A 198 2.77 9.44 10.35
CA ALA A 198 2.59 10.71 9.66
C ALA A 198 3.83 11.61 9.73
N GLU A 199 4.51 11.66 10.88
CA GLU A 199 5.76 12.40 11.08
C GLU A 199 6.88 11.87 10.17
N GLU A 200 7.06 10.55 10.11
CA GLU A 200 8.07 9.94 9.23
C GLU A 200 7.76 10.11 7.75
N ILE A 201 6.48 10.02 7.36
CA ILE A 201 6.06 10.31 5.99
C ILE A 201 6.40 11.76 5.62
N ASN A 202 6.10 12.73 6.49
CA ASN A 202 6.48 14.13 6.26
C ASN A 202 7.99 14.33 6.18
N ALA A 203 8.77 13.67 7.03
CA ALA A 203 10.22 13.75 7.01
C ALA A 203 10.79 13.17 5.70
N LEU A 204 10.29 12.01 5.26
CA LEU A 204 10.65 11.39 3.98
C LEU A 204 10.31 12.30 2.80
N LEU A 205 9.12 12.90 2.79
CA LEU A 205 8.70 13.87 1.77
C LEU A 205 9.65 15.07 1.70
N GLY A 206 10.02 15.60 2.87
CA GLY A 206 11.02 16.67 2.98
C GLY A 206 12.38 16.29 2.41
N ARG A 207 12.86 15.05 2.65
CA ARG A 207 14.12 14.53 2.06
C ARG A 207 14.04 14.35 0.55
N MET A 208 12.85 14.15 0.00
CA MET A 208 12.60 14.15 -1.45
C MET A 208 12.44 15.58 -2.03
N GLY A 209 12.47 16.63 -1.20
CA GLY A 209 12.22 18.00 -1.61
C GLY A 209 10.74 18.31 -1.85
N ILE A 210 9.83 17.42 -1.49
CA ILE A 210 8.38 17.59 -1.64
C ILE A 210 7.81 18.18 -0.35
N LYS A 211 7.15 19.33 -0.46
CA LYS A 211 6.55 20.06 0.66
C LYS A 211 5.05 20.21 0.42
N PRO A 212 4.24 20.33 1.49
CA PRO A 212 2.84 20.68 1.32
C PRO A 212 2.73 22.06 0.64
N PRO A 213 1.62 22.33 -0.08
CA PRO A 213 1.35 23.65 -0.62
C PRO A 213 1.32 24.72 0.50
N PRO A 214 1.65 25.98 0.17
CA PRO A 214 1.71 27.07 1.14
C PRO A 214 0.39 27.31 1.89
#